data_AF-A0A1I1BVI9-F1
#
_entry.id   AF-A0A1I1BVI9-F1
#
_cell.length_a   1.000
_cell.length_b   1.000
_cell.length_c   1.000
_cell.angle_alpha   90.00
_cell.angle_beta   90.00
_cell.angle_gamma   90.00
#
_symmetry.space_group_name_H-M   'P 1'
#
loop_
_entity.id
_entity.type
_entity.pdbx_description
1 polymer ?
#
loop_
_entity_poly.entity_id
_entity_poly.type
_entity_poly.pdbx_seq_one_letter_code
_entity_poly.pdbx_strand_id
1 'polypeptide(L)'
;MTFQPTKVGDTPAVCNCCGRHAIGIGIGDGKEPRYLCQECVILIEQLKRVRRFDPYELEARMGGMEAAGPLVDEFGSDLAEWSEEQVLIFCAAIWKGCADKLREVIRKGEAPF
;
A
#
# COMPACT_ATOMS: atom_id res chain seq x y z
N MET A 1 8.09 -9.26 -13.23
CA MET A 1 8.52 -9.01 -14.62
C MET A 1 7.93 -7.68 -15.06
N THR A 2 8.73 -6.82 -15.68
CA THR A 2 8.27 -5.56 -16.28
C THR A 2 8.06 -5.79 -17.78
N PHE A 3 6.82 -5.67 -18.23
CA PHE A 3 6.46 -5.78 -19.65
C PHE A 3 6.57 -4.39 -20.29
N GLN A 4 7.62 -4.17 -21.09
CA GLN A 4 7.95 -2.89 -21.71
C GLN A 4 8.38 -3.08 -23.18
N PRO A 5 8.21 -2.08 -24.07
CA PRO A 5 7.57 -0.80 -23.80
C PRO A 5 6.03 -0.92 -23.74
N THR A 6 5.36 -0.20 -22.85
CA THR A 6 3.88 -0.24 -22.77
C THR A 6 3.21 0.59 -23.87
N LYS A 7 3.96 1.47 -24.55
CA LYS A 7 3.55 2.25 -25.73
C LYS A 7 4.65 2.28 -26.79
N VAL A 8 4.25 2.45 -28.05
CA VAL A 8 5.16 2.73 -29.19
C VAL A 8 4.62 3.97 -29.89
N GLY A 9 5.36 5.08 -29.82
CA GLY A 9 4.81 6.41 -30.17
C GLY A 9 3.64 6.76 -29.24
N ASP A 10 2.51 7.15 -29.82
CA ASP A 10 1.25 7.40 -29.10
C ASP A 10 0.35 6.15 -29.00
N THR A 11 0.78 5.03 -29.58
CA THR A 11 -0.03 3.80 -29.66
C THR A 11 0.26 2.87 -28.48
N PRO A 12 -0.77 2.35 -27.78
CA PRO A 12 -0.60 1.30 -26.78
C PRO A 12 0.03 0.05 -27.39
N ALA A 13 0.99 -0.56 -26.70
CA ALA A 13 1.71 -1.72 -27.19
C ALA A 13 1.48 -2.94 -26.29
N VAL A 14 2.14 -2.97 -25.14
CA VAL A 14 2.16 -4.14 -24.26
C VAL A 14 1.49 -3.82 -22.92
N CYS A 15 0.62 -4.72 -22.47
CA CYS A 15 -0.06 -4.64 -21.18
C CYS A 15 0.97 -4.72 -20.04
N ASN A 16 1.00 -3.69 -19.21
CA ASN A 16 1.89 -3.60 -18.05
C ASN A 16 1.68 -4.73 -17.02
N CYS A 17 0.51 -5.39 -17.04
CA CYS A 17 0.18 -6.47 -16.09
C CYS A 17 0.54 -7.87 -16.61
N CYS A 18 0.29 -8.17 -17.89
CA CYS A 18 0.32 -9.55 -18.39
C CYS A 18 1.03 -9.74 -19.74
N GLY A 19 1.56 -8.67 -20.35
CA GLY A 19 2.30 -8.78 -21.61
C GLY A 19 1.45 -8.91 -22.89
N ARG A 20 0.11 -8.92 -22.80
CA ARG A 20 -0.79 -8.95 -23.97
C ARG A 20 -0.94 -7.58 -24.64
N HIS A 21 -1.53 -7.52 -25.83
CA HIS A 21 -1.81 -6.25 -26.53
C HIS A 21 -2.69 -5.31 -25.69
N ALA A 22 -2.27 -4.05 -25.56
CA ALA A 22 -2.95 -3.04 -24.75
C ALA A 22 -3.97 -2.22 -25.57
N ILE A 23 -4.94 -1.59 -24.89
CA ILE A 23 -6.10 -0.93 -25.54
C ILE A 23 -6.26 0.58 -25.25
N GLY A 24 -5.29 1.20 -24.55
CA GLY A 24 -5.25 2.66 -24.37
C GLY A 24 -5.72 3.21 -23.03
N ILE A 25 -6.16 2.35 -22.09
CA ILE A 25 -6.38 2.75 -20.69
C ILE A 25 -5.15 2.33 -19.87
N GLY A 26 -4.58 3.26 -19.12
CA GLY A 26 -3.33 3.08 -18.38
C GLY A 26 -3.42 3.47 -16.91
N ILE A 27 -2.45 3.01 -16.12
CA ILE A 27 -2.33 3.28 -14.67
C ILE A 27 -1.08 4.08 -14.29
N GLY A 28 -0.33 4.52 -15.28
CA GLY A 28 0.86 5.33 -15.09
C GLY A 28 0.56 6.82 -15.30
N ASP A 29 1.60 7.58 -15.61
CA ASP A 29 1.51 9.02 -15.86
C ASP A 29 1.63 9.33 -17.36
N GLY A 30 1.58 10.61 -17.75
CA GLY A 30 1.70 11.00 -19.16
C GLY A 30 3.04 10.59 -19.81
N LYS A 31 4.11 10.40 -19.03
CA LYS A 31 5.41 9.97 -19.56
C LYS A 31 5.42 8.47 -19.81
N GLU A 32 4.91 7.69 -18.85
CA GLU A 32 4.82 6.24 -18.91
C GLU A 32 3.38 5.81 -18.58
N PRO A 33 2.48 5.70 -19.58
CA PRO A 33 1.04 5.48 -19.35
C PRO A 33 0.71 4.14 -18.73
N ARG A 34 1.60 3.13 -18.87
CA ARG A 34 1.41 1.76 -18.40
C ARG A 34 0.06 1.19 -18.83
N TYR A 35 -0.15 1.17 -20.14
CA TYR A 35 -1.40 0.70 -20.72
C TYR A 35 -1.71 -0.75 -20.35
N LEU A 36 -3.01 -1.06 -20.27
CA LEU A 36 -3.54 -2.39 -19.95
C LEU A 36 -4.29 -2.96 -21.16
N CYS A 37 -4.42 -4.29 -21.18
CA CYS A 37 -5.33 -4.98 -22.11
C CYS A 37 -6.77 -4.98 -21.58
N GLN A 38 -7.73 -5.36 -22.44
CA GLN A 38 -9.17 -5.44 -22.13
C GLN A 38 -9.46 -6.28 -20.87
N GLU A 39 -8.79 -7.42 -20.71
CA GLU A 39 -9.01 -8.30 -19.55
C GLU A 39 -8.45 -7.67 -18.26
N CYS A 40 -7.25 -7.10 -18.31
CA CYS A 40 -6.60 -6.54 -17.13
C CYS A 40 -7.24 -5.22 -16.68
N VAL A 41 -7.84 -4.43 -17.58
CA VAL A 41 -8.53 -3.20 -17.18
C VAL A 41 -9.80 -3.50 -16.37
N ILE A 42 -10.51 -4.60 -16.63
CA ILE A 42 -11.67 -5.01 -15.83
C ILE A 42 -11.25 -5.38 -14.40
N LEU A 43 -10.05 -5.94 -14.25
CA LEU A 43 -9.47 -6.31 -12.96
C LEU A 43 -8.85 -5.13 -12.21
N ILE A 44 -8.78 -3.94 -12.81
CA ILE A 44 -8.05 -2.81 -12.24
C ILE A 44 -8.58 -2.39 -10.85
N GLU A 45 -9.89 -2.46 -10.62
CA GLU A 45 -10.49 -2.13 -9.33
C GLU A 45 -10.14 -3.18 -8.27
N GLN A 46 -9.99 -4.46 -8.67
CA GLN A 46 -9.47 -5.49 -7.76
C GLN A 46 -7.98 -5.29 -7.48
N LEU A 47 -7.20 -4.88 -8.48
CA LEU A 47 -5.78 -4.53 -8.31
C LEU A 47 -5.59 -3.27 -7.44
N LYS A 48 -6.52 -2.30 -7.51
CA LYS A 48 -6.54 -1.14 -6.60
C LYS A 48 -6.92 -1.54 -5.18
N ARG A 49 -7.80 -2.54 -5.01
CA ARG A 49 -8.17 -3.08 -3.68
C ARG A 49 -6.98 -3.71 -2.97
N VAL A 50 -6.14 -4.52 -3.63
CA VAL A 50 -4.92 -5.09 -3.01
C VAL A 50 -3.83 -4.05 -2.69
N ARG A 51 -3.96 -2.81 -3.15
CA ARG A 51 -3.04 -1.71 -2.79
C ARG A 51 -3.53 -0.84 -1.64
N ARG A 52 -4.78 -1.04 -1.19
CA ARG A 52 -5.33 -0.36 -0.01
C ARG A 52 -5.29 -1.34 1.15
N PHE A 53 -5.17 -0.81 2.35
CA PHE A 53 -5.40 -1.61 3.55
C PHE A 53 -6.79 -2.23 3.48
N ASP A 54 -6.85 -3.54 3.66
CA ASP A 54 -8.10 -4.27 3.82
C ASP A 54 -8.77 -3.89 5.17
N PRO A 55 -10.02 -4.31 5.44
CA PRO A 55 -10.69 -3.98 6.70
C PRO A 55 -9.94 -4.41 7.96
N TYR A 56 -9.22 -5.54 7.93
CA TYR A 56 -8.41 -6.00 9.06
C TYR A 56 -7.18 -5.12 9.25
N GLU A 57 -6.52 -4.71 8.16
CA GLU A 57 -5.37 -3.81 8.19
C GLU A 57 -5.78 -2.39 8.63
N LEU A 58 -6.98 -1.93 8.28
CA LEU A 58 -7.55 -0.66 8.75
C LEU A 58 -7.87 -0.66 10.24
N GLU A 59 -8.29 -1.79 10.79
CA GLU A 59 -8.49 -1.97 12.24
C GLU A 59 -7.13 -2.09 12.95
N ALA A 60 -6.18 -2.83 12.36
CA ALA A 60 -4.85 -3.07 12.91
C ALA A 60 -4.07 -1.77 13.18
N ARG A 61 -4.24 -0.73 12.36
CA ARG A 61 -3.55 0.56 12.55
C ARG A 61 -3.83 1.23 13.90
N MET A 62 -4.93 0.91 14.57
CA MET A 62 -5.21 1.43 15.91
C MET A 62 -4.20 0.90 16.94
N GLY A 63 -3.75 -0.35 16.81
CA GLY A 63 -2.68 -0.88 17.65
C GLY A 63 -1.35 -0.15 17.43
N GLY A 64 -1.06 0.25 16.18
CA GLY A 64 0.09 1.09 15.87
C GLY A 64 -0.02 2.48 16.51
N MET A 65 -1.20 3.10 16.47
CA MET A 65 -1.48 4.38 17.11
C MET A 65 -1.33 4.30 18.64
N GLU A 66 -1.88 3.27 19.28
CA GLU A 66 -1.76 3.03 20.72
C GLU A 66 -0.30 2.80 21.14
N ALA A 67 0.47 2.04 20.35
CA ALA A 67 1.89 1.82 20.59
C ALA A 67 2.75 3.09 20.39
N ALA A 68 2.32 4.00 19.52
CA ALA A 68 3.02 5.26 19.25
C ALA A 68 2.87 6.29 20.38
N GLY A 69 1.70 6.33 21.04
CA GLY A 69 1.36 7.35 22.05
C GLY A 69 2.43 7.56 23.12
N PRO A 70 2.87 6.51 23.83
CA PRO A 70 3.89 6.65 24.88
C PRO A 70 5.22 7.25 24.39
N LEU A 71 5.61 6.96 23.14
CA LEU A 71 6.85 7.49 22.55
C LEU A 71 6.71 8.96 22.14
N VAL A 72 5.52 9.38 21.72
CA VAL A 72 5.22 10.80 21.48
C VAL A 72 5.23 11.57 22.79
N ASP A 73 4.70 10.99 23.86
CA ASP A 73 4.75 11.60 25.20
C ASP A 73 6.19 11.70 25.74
N GLU A 74 7.04 10.71 25.44
CA GLU A 74 8.44 10.66 25.90
C GLU A 74 9.39 11.53 25.07
N PHE A 75 9.33 11.44 23.74
CA PHE A 75 10.27 12.10 22.83
C PHE A 75 9.75 13.44 22.28
N GLY A 76 8.48 13.77 22.52
CA GLY A 76 7.82 14.98 22.01
C GLY A 76 7.16 14.78 20.65
N SER A 77 6.28 15.71 20.24
CA SER A 77 5.46 15.55 19.03
C SER A 77 6.14 15.90 17.71
N ASP A 78 7.34 16.50 17.74
CA ASP A 78 8.06 16.88 16.53
C ASP A 78 9.11 15.84 16.14
N LEU A 79 8.77 15.02 15.14
CA LEU A 79 9.66 13.99 14.61
C LEU A 79 10.98 14.53 14.05
N ALA A 80 11.04 15.81 13.66
CA ALA A 80 12.26 16.42 13.12
C ALA A 80 13.32 16.69 14.21
N GLU A 81 12.92 16.75 15.47
CA GLU A 81 13.80 16.96 16.61
C GLU A 81 14.40 15.65 17.16
N TRP A 82 13.90 14.51 16.67
CA TRP A 82 14.31 13.19 17.16
C TRP A 82 15.64 12.73 16.54
N SER A 83 16.38 11.94 17.31
CA SER A 83 17.53 11.20 16.78
C SER A 83 17.06 10.09 15.82
N GLU A 84 17.96 9.65 14.94
CA GLU A 84 17.70 8.52 14.05
C GLU A 84 17.29 7.26 14.83
N GLU A 85 17.92 7.02 15.98
CA GLU A 85 17.59 5.89 16.85
C GLU A 85 16.16 5.99 17.40
N GLN A 86 15.74 7.16 17.87
CA GLN A 86 14.36 7.39 18.35
C GLN A 86 13.34 7.16 17.25
N VAL A 87 13.62 7.62 16.02
CA VAL A 87 12.74 7.39 14.86
C VAL A 87 12.64 5.90 14.53
N LEU A 88 13.74 5.14 14.59
CA LEU A 88 13.72 3.71 14.35
C LEU A 88 12.95 2.95 15.43
N ILE A 89 13.12 3.32 16.70
CA ILE A 89 12.34 2.76 17.83
C ILE A 89 10.85 3.02 17.62
N PHE A 90 10.48 4.24 17.24
CA PHE A 90 9.10 4.61 16.96
C PHE A 90 8.48 3.84 15.80
N CYS A 91 9.19 3.75 14.67
CA CYS A 91 8.74 2.96 13.52
C CYS A 91 8.56 1.48 13.90
N ALA A 92 9.49 0.92 14.70
CA ALA A 92 9.39 -0.45 15.17
C ALA A 92 8.19 -0.67 16.11
N ALA A 93 7.92 0.29 17.00
CA ALA A 93 6.78 0.24 17.91
C ALA A 93 5.45 0.27 17.14
N ILE A 94 5.30 1.19 16.18
CA ILE A 94 4.11 1.25 15.31
C ILE A 94 3.92 -0.07 14.56
N TRP A 95 4.97 -0.57 13.91
CA TRP A 95 4.89 -1.79 13.12
C TRP A 95 4.46 -2.98 13.99
N LYS A 96 5.06 -3.11 15.18
CA LYS A 96 4.73 -4.17 16.13
C LYS A 96 3.30 -4.04 16.64
N GLY A 97 2.85 -2.84 16.98
CA GLY A 97 1.48 -2.57 17.43
C GLY A 97 0.45 -2.95 16.37
N CYS A 98 0.68 -2.59 15.10
CA CYS A 98 -0.18 -3.02 13.98
C CYS A 98 -0.23 -4.55 13.87
N ALA A 99 0.93 -5.23 13.90
CA ALA A 99 0.99 -6.68 13.77
C ALA A 99 0.30 -7.40 14.94
N ASP A 100 0.47 -6.91 16.16
CA ASP A 100 -0.14 -7.50 17.36
C ASP A 100 -1.66 -7.32 17.36
N LYS A 101 -2.16 -6.14 16.95
CA LYS A 101 -3.61 -5.90 16.79
C LYS A 101 -4.20 -6.77 15.67
N LEU A 102 -3.54 -6.88 14.53
CA LEU A 102 -3.99 -7.76 13.44
C LEU A 102 -4.14 -9.22 13.94
N ARG A 103 -3.14 -9.73 14.66
CA ARG A 103 -3.18 -11.08 15.25
C ARG A 103 -4.31 -11.22 16.28
N GLU A 104 -4.58 -10.17 17.05
CA GLU A 104 -5.69 -10.14 18.01
C GLU A 104 -7.05 -10.23 17.30
N VAL A 105 -7.29 -9.40 16.29
CA VAL A 105 -8.54 -9.38 15.50
C VAL A 105 -8.79 -10.74 14.86
N ILE A 106 -7.77 -11.31 14.21
CA ILE A 106 -7.85 -12.65 13.60
C ILE A 106 -8.19 -13.71 14.66
N ARG A 107 -7.55 -13.65 15.84
CA ARG A 107 -7.77 -14.63 16.92
C ARG A 107 -9.18 -14.55 17.50
N LYS A 108 -9.76 -13.36 17.61
CA LYS A 108 -11.11 -13.15 18.13
C LYS A 108 -12.19 -13.63 17.18
N GLY A 109 -11.88 -13.80 15.90
CA GLY A 109 -12.86 -14.23 14.88
C GLY A 109 -13.97 -13.20 14.63
N GLU A 110 -13.82 -11.99 15.16
CA GLU A 110 -14.71 -10.87 14.91
C GLU A 110 -14.34 -10.27 13.56
N ALA A 111 -15.29 -10.30 12.63
CA ALA A 111 -15.13 -9.60 11.37
C ALA A 111 -15.14 -8.08 11.65
N PRO A 112 -14.20 -7.29 11.11
CA PRO A 112 -14.08 -5.86 11.41
C PRO A 112 -15.15 -5.00 10.70
N PHE A 113 -16.40 -5.46 10.64
CA PHE A 113 -17.55 -4.78 10.01
C PHE A 113 -18.89 -5.17 10.65
#